data_AF-A0A7Z6XCM5-F1
#
_entry.id   AF-A0A7Z6XCM5-F1
#
_cell.length_a   1.000
_cell.length_b   1.000
_cell.length_c   1.000
_cell.angle_alpha   90.00
_cell.angle_beta   90.00
_cell.angle_gamma   90.00
#
_symmetry.space_group_name_H-M   'P 1'
#
loop_
_entity.id
_entity.type
_entity.pdbx_description
1 polymer ?
#
loop_
_entity_poly.entity_id
_entity_poly.type
_entity_poly.pdbx_seq_one_letter_code
_entity_poly.pdbx_strand_id
1 'polypeptide(L)'
;MISPGWASPSPAGGTTTPGAMAFTLTPWGPNKDELLLAVARFEAERVLEDQQPHLDCLDSWESWYRWRDAVVERYELQNDRCPLGSLFLQVGRSEPGARAIVAELMRQWQERIAEGIRTLRARELIPASVDADRNAAALLAGIQGGVSIMMSTGSSAHLRAALDTGIDQLRHAAAGPDRAEAG
;
A
#
# COMPACT_ATOMS: atom_id res chain seq x y z
N MET A 1 15.00 -21.07 44.24
CA MET A 1 15.83 -20.58 45.36
C MET A 1 16.60 -19.40 44.76
N ILE A 2 16.18 -18.15 44.92
CA ILE A 2 16.30 -17.30 46.12
C ILE A 2 15.25 -16.18 46.01
N SER A 3 14.60 -15.84 47.13
CA SER A 3 14.00 -14.53 47.41
C SER A 3 14.84 -13.88 48.51
N PRO A 4 14.99 -12.54 48.58
CA PRO A 4 14.08 -11.73 49.42
C PRO A 4 13.71 -10.37 48.78
N GLY A 5 12.51 -9.81 49.05
CA GLY A 5 12.26 -8.79 50.11
C GLY A 5 12.83 -7.43 49.71
N TRP A 6 12.18 -6.26 49.72
CA TRP A 6 11.10 -5.69 50.54
C TRP A 6 10.84 -4.25 50.00
N ALA A 7 9.78 -3.60 50.49
CA ALA A 7 9.34 -2.21 50.30
C ALA A 7 8.33 -1.91 49.17
N SER A 8 7.06 -1.90 49.55
CA SER A 8 6.00 -1.11 48.91
C SER A 8 6.16 0.38 49.29
N PRO A 9 5.87 1.31 48.37
CA PRO A 9 5.39 2.63 48.72
C PRO A 9 3.88 2.75 48.45
N SER A 10 3.13 3.21 49.45
CA SER A 10 1.79 3.80 49.23
C SER A 10 1.91 5.11 48.45
N PRO A 11 1.04 5.40 47.48
CA PRO A 11 0.84 6.76 47.02
C PRO A 11 -0.39 7.36 47.73
N ALA A 12 -0.15 8.09 48.82
CA ALA A 12 -1.02 9.18 49.24
C ALA A 12 -0.31 10.47 48.85
N GLY A 13 -0.89 11.20 47.89
CA GLY A 13 -0.29 12.41 47.35
C GLY A 13 -0.89 12.74 46.00
N GLY A 14 -2.13 13.22 46.00
CA GLY A 14 -2.75 13.76 44.81
C GLY A 14 -1.94 14.96 44.30
N THR A 15 -1.28 14.78 43.17
CA THR A 15 -0.87 15.86 42.30
C THR A 15 -1.51 15.59 40.95
N THR A 16 -2.61 16.29 40.70
CA THR A 16 -3.25 16.40 39.39
C THR A 16 -2.17 16.73 38.38
N THR A 17 -1.78 15.75 37.56
CA THR A 17 -0.96 16.01 36.39
C THR A 17 -1.76 16.92 35.46
N PRO A 18 -1.27 18.12 35.10
CA PRO A 18 -1.93 18.93 34.10
C PRO A 18 -2.06 18.12 32.81
N GLY A 19 -3.28 18.08 32.31
CA GLY A 19 -3.81 17.18 31.28
C GLY A 19 -2.86 16.81 30.15
N ALA A 20 -2.89 15.51 29.83
CA ALA A 20 -2.84 15.08 28.44
C ALA A 20 -3.61 16.09 27.56
N MET A 21 -2.99 16.55 26.48
CA MET A 21 -3.67 17.41 25.51
C MET A 21 -4.81 16.61 24.87
N ALA A 22 -5.99 16.68 25.48
CA ALA A 22 -7.23 16.24 24.89
C ALA A 22 -7.51 17.19 23.72
N PHE A 23 -7.33 16.69 22.50
CA PHE A 23 -7.76 17.39 21.28
C PHE A 23 -9.29 17.37 21.23
N THR A 24 -9.93 18.34 21.91
CA THR A 24 -11.35 18.66 21.71
C THR A 24 -11.43 19.82 20.72
N LEU A 25 -11.89 19.54 19.51
CA LEU A 25 -12.14 20.55 18.48
C LEU A 25 -13.56 21.13 18.66
N THR A 26 -13.66 22.44 18.47
CA THR A 26 -14.73 23.38 18.88
C THR A 26 -15.70 23.70 17.72
N PRO A 27 -16.80 24.47 17.94
CA PRO A 27 -17.96 24.57 17.03
C PRO A 27 -17.73 25.10 15.61
N TRP A 28 -16.50 25.47 15.23
CA TRP A 28 -16.17 26.10 13.94
C TRP A 28 -14.97 25.44 13.24
N GLY A 29 -14.49 24.29 13.72
CA GLY A 29 -13.39 23.53 13.11
C GLY A 29 -13.67 22.03 13.13
N PRO A 30 -13.10 21.26 12.20
CA PRO A 30 -13.40 19.83 12.09
C PRO A 30 -13.00 19.12 13.37
N ASN A 31 -13.77 18.13 13.82
CA ASN A 31 -13.36 17.34 14.98
C ASN A 31 -12.11 16.48 14.66
N LYS A 32 -11.47 15.87 15.67
CA LYS A 32 -10.26 15.07 15.48
C LYS A 32 -10.45 13.97 14.43
N ASP A 33 -11.64 13.36 14.39
CA ASP A 33 -11.95 12.28 13.46
C ASP A 33 -12.13 12.80 12.03
N GLU A 34 -12.75 13.98 11.86
CA GLU A 34 -12.85 14.68 10.58
C GLU A 34 -11.48 15.08 10.03
N LEU A 35 -10.55 15.52 10.89
CA LEU A 35 -9.17 15.80 10.49
C LEU A 35 -8.43 14.51 10.07
N LEU A 36 -8.56 13.43 10.83
CA LEU A 36 -7.97 12.13 10.48
C LEU A 36 -8.51 11.60 9.14
N LEU A 37 -9.80 11.77 8.88
CA LEU A 37 -10.42 11.44 7.60
C LEU A 37 -9.92 12.32 6.45
N ALA A 38 -9.71 13.61 6.69
CA ALA A 38 -9.15 14.52 5.69
C ALA A 38 -7.70 14.15 5.35
N VAL A 39 -6.87 13.85 6.36
CA VAL A 39 -5.50 13.35 6.17
C VAL A 39 -5.53 12.02 5.41
N ALA A 40 -6.41 11.09 5.79
CA ALA A 40 -6.52 9.80 5.08
C ALA A 40 -6.86 9.97 3.59
N ARG A 41 -7.79 10.89 3.24
CA ARG A 41 -8.08 11.20 1.84
C ARG A 41 -6.87 11.79 1.11
N PHE A 42 -6.23 12.78 1.71
CA PHE A 42 -5.05 13.41 1.15
C PHE A 42 -3.94 12.39 0.89
N GLU A 43 -3.63 11.54 1.87
CA GLU A 43 -2.59 10.52 1.72
C GLU A 43 -3.00 9.43 0.71
N ALA A 44 -4.29 9.09 0.60
CA ALA A 44 -4.78 8.16 -0.40
C ALA A 44 -4.60 8.69 -1.84
N GLU A 45 -4.94 9.95 -2.10
CA GLU A 45 -4.74 10.60 -3.40
C GLU A 45 -3.26 10.57 -3.80
N ARG A 46 -2.38 10.90 -2.85
CA ARG A 46 -0.93 10.92 -3.08
C ARG A 46 -0.34 9.58 -3.47
N VAL A 47 -0.88 8.46 -2.98
CA VAL A 47 -0.35 7.11 -3.32
C VAL A 47 -0.40 6.84 -4.82
N LEU A 48 -1.46 7.29 -5.50
CA LEU A 48 -1.60 7.12 -6.94
C LEU A 48 -0.83 8.19 -7.71
N GLU A 49 -0.88 9.44 -7.26
CA GLU A 49 -0.12 10.55 -7.86
C GLU A 49 1.39 10.28 -7.85
N ASP A 50 1.91 9.74 -6.76
CA ASP A 50 3.33 9.44 -6.60
C ASP A 50 3.83 8.34 -7.57
N GLN A 51 2.92 7.60 -8.21
CA GLN A 51 3.24 6.57 -9.22
C GLN A 51 2.99 7.07 -10.66
N GLN A 52 2.44 8.26 -10.83
CA GLN A 52 2.26 8.88 -12.13
C GLN A 52 3.57 9.53 -12.61
N PRO A 53 3.81 9.59 -13.94
CA PRO A 53 2.90 9.15 -15.01
C PRO A 53 2.96 7.63 -15.30
N HIS A 54 3.86 6.89 -14.64
CA HIS A 54 4.15 5.50 -15.01
C HIS A 54 2.95 4.55 -14.88
N LEU A 55 2.14 4.70 -13.84
CA LEU A 55 0.95 3.86 -13.61
C LEU A 55 -0.12 4.04 -14.70
N ASP A 56 -0.18 5.19 -15.37
CA ASP A 56 -1.12 5.45 -16.46
C ASP A 56 -0.60 4.98 -17.83
N CYS A 57 0.66 4.57 -17.90
CA CYS A 57 1.34 4.24 -19.16
C CYS A 57 1.83 2.78 -19.17
N LEU A 58 1.04 1.82 -18.69
CA LEU A 58 1.39 0.40 -18.60
C LEU A 58 1.15 -0.37 -19.90
N ASP A 59 1.71 0.12 -21.00
CA ASP A 59 1.33 -0.30 -22.37
C ASP A 59 2.37 -1.22 -23.05
N SER A 60 3.55 -1.37 -22.46
CA SER A 60 4.69 -2.13 -22.98
C SER A 60 5.51 -2.72 -21.86
N TRP A 61 6.25 -3.80 -22.10
CA TRP A 61 7.09 -4.40 -21.05
C TRP A 61 8.10 -3.43 -20.44
N GLU A 62 8.67 -2.54 -21.26
CA GLU A 62 9.56 -1.49 -20.77
C GLU A 62 8.85 -0.54 -19.79
N SER A 63 7.62 -0.12 -20.10
CA SER A 63 6.83 0.73 -19.20
C SER A 63 6.48 0.05 -17.87
N TRP A 64 6.23 -1.27 -17.88
CA TRP A 64 5.99 -2.05 -16.67
C TRP A 64 7.22 -2.11 -15.77
N TYR A 65 8.42 -2.29 -16.33
CA TYR A 65 9.66 -2.24 -15.56
C TYR A 65 9.96 -0.82 -15.03
N ARG A 66 9.69 0.22 -15.82
CA ARG A 66 9.82 1.62 -15.36
C ARG A 66 8.87 1.92 -14.21
N TRP A 67 7.62 1.48 -14.27
CA TRP A 67 6.68 1.63 -13.16
C TRP A 67 7.15 0.86 -11.91
N ARG A 68 7.61 -0.38 -12.07
CA ARG A 68 8.22 -1.16 -10.99
C ARG A 68 9.38 -0.42 -10.33
N ASP A 69 10.30 0.13 -11.12
CA ASP A 69 11.46 0.86 -10.62
C ASP A 69 11.03 2.11 -9.85
N ALA A 70 10.10 2.88 -10.41
CA ALA A 70 9.56 4.08 -9.77
C ALA A 70 8.87 3.77 -8.43
N VAL A 71 8.09 2.68 -8.35
CA VAL A 71 7.45 2.25 -7.11
C VAL A 71 8.51 1.91 -6.05
N VAL A 72 9.51 1.10 -6.41
CA VAL A 72 10.56 0.70 -5.45
C VAL A 72 11.37 1.91 -4.99
N GLU A 73 11.84 2.75 -5.92
CA GLU A 73 12.61 3.95 -5.61
C GLU A 73 11.81 4.90 -4.70
N ARG A 74 10.51 5.10 -4.97
CA ARG A 74 9.65 5.95 -4.15
C ARG A 74 9.63 5.48 -2.69
N TYR A 75 9.44 4.18 -2.48
CA TYR A 75 9.39 3.58 -1.15
C TYR A 75 10.77 3.57 -0.45
N GLU A 76 11.85 3.38 -1.20
CA GLU A 76 13.22 3.48 -0.68
C GLU A 76 13.55 4.93 -0.25
N LEU A 77 13.13 5.94 -1.02
CA LEU A 77 13.32 7.36 -0.68
C LEU A 77 12.45 7.81 0.51
N GLN A 78 11.24 7.25 0.65
CA GLN A 78 10.33 7.57 1.75
C GLN A 78 10.79 7.02 3.11
N ASN A 79 11.73 6.06 3.16
CA ASN A 79 12.25 5.45 4.39
C ASN A 79 11.12 4.98 5.35
N ASP A 80 11.16 5.42 6.61
CA ASP A 80 10.20 5.11 7.68
C ASP A 80 8.87 5.88 7.57
N ARG A 81 8.73 6.74 6.56
CA ARG A 81 7.54 7.57 6.33
C ARG A 81 6.77 7.07 5.12
N CYS A 82 6.17 5.89 5.24
CA CYS A 82 5.13 5.47 4.31
C CYS A 82 3.79 6.14 4.70
N PRO A 83 3.21 7.00 3.84
CA PRO A 83 1.95 7.68 4.13
C PRO A 83 0.79 6.71 4.37
N LEU A 84 0.77 5.56 3.66
CA LEU A 84 -0.17 4.46 3.92
C LEU A 84 0.04 3.78 5.28
N GLY A 85 1.29 3.63 5.72
CA GLY A 85 1.61 3.06 7.03
C GLY A 85 0.96 3.85 8.17
N SER A 86 0.96 5.19 8.08
CA SER A 86 0.25 6.03 9.04
C SER A 86 -1.27 5.88 8.94
N LEU A 87 -1.80 5.69 7.73
CA LEU A 87 -3.24 5.54 7.45
C LEU A 87 -3.78 4.21 8.02
N PHE A 88 -3.02 3.12 7.88
CA PHE A 88 -3.36 1.82 8.45
C PHE A 88 -3.19 1.76 9.98
N LEU A 89 -2.21 2.50 10.54
CA LEU A 89 -1.92 2.49 11.97
C LEU A 89 -2.75 3.50 12.79
N GLN A 90 -3.01 4.71 12.25
CA GLN A 90 -3.68 5.79 12.98
C GLN A 90 -5.19 5.79 12.81
N VAL A 91 -5.70 5.34 11.67
CA VAL A 91 -7.14 5.35 11.38
C VAL A 91 -7.81 4.01 11.74
N GLY A 92 -7.20 3.32 12.71
CA GLY A 92 -7.42 1.91 13.04
C GLY A 92 -8.89 1.50 13.09
N ARG A 93 -9.20 0.45 12.31
CA ARG A 93 -10.25 -0.60 12.42
C ARG A 93 -11.70 -0.23 12.82
N SER A 94 -12.02 0.95 13.32
CA SER A 94 -13.26 1.24 14.05
C SER A 94 -14.05 2.42 13.49
N GLU A 95 -13.54 3.15 12.50
CA GLU A 95 -14.25 4.25 11.83
C GLU A 95 -14.67 3.80 10.40
N PRO A 96 -15.98 3.73 10.08
CA PRO A 96 -16.46 3.28 8.78
C PRO A 96 -15.96 4.11 7.58
N GLY A 97 -15.82 5.43 7.73
CA GLY A 97 -15.35 6.33 6.68
C GLY A 97 -13.90 6.06 6.25
N ALA A 98 -13.03 5.77 7.21
CA ALA A 98 -11.63 5.43 6.96
C ALA A 98 -11.47 4.16 6.13
N ARG A 99 -12.25 3.12 6.48
CA ARG A 99 -12.29 1.87 5.74
C ARG A 99 -12.76 2.09 4.30
N ALA A 100 -13.76 2.95 4.11
CA ALA A 100 -14.25 3.28 2.78
C ALA A 100 -13.18 3.98 1.93
N ILE A 101 -12.42 4.91 2.50
CA ILE A 101 -11.31 5.59 1.81
C ILE A 101 -10.24 4.59 1.37
N VAL A 102 -9.80 3.70 2.27
CA VAL A 102 -8.79 2.68 1.93
C VAL A 102 -9.31 1.71 0.88
N ALA A 103 -10.56 1.26 1.02
CA ALA A 103 -11.17 0.35 0.05
C ALA A 103 -11.25 0.98 -1.34
N GLU A 104 -11.62 2.26 -1.40
CA GLU A 104 -11.72 3.00 -2.66
C GLU A 104 -10.34 3.22 -3.29
N LEU A 105 -9.32 3.57 -2.49
CA LEU A 105 -7.94 3.66 -2.96
C LEU A 105 -7.45 2.34 -3.56
N MET A 106 -7.63 1.22 -2.85
CA MET A 106 -7.21 -0.10 -3.32
C MET A 106 -7.94 -0.49 -4.60
N ARG A 107 -9.24 -0.19 -4.69
CA ARG A 107 -10.04 -0.41 -5.89
C ARG A 107 -9.52 0.39 -7.09
N GLN A 108 -9.24 1.68 -6.90
CA GLN A 108 -8.70 2.53 -7.96
C GLN A 108 -7.32 2.06 -8.42
N TRP A 109 -6.44 1.70 -7.49
CA TRP A 109 -5.12 1.18 -7.83
C TRP A 109 -5.20 -0.13 -8.61
N GLN A 110 -6.03 -1.07 -8.15
CA GLN A 110 -6.25 -2.33 -8.85
C GLN A 110 -6.75 -2.08 -10.28
N GLU A 111 -7.71 -1.17 -10.47
CA GLU A 111 -8.26 -0.87 -11.80
C GLU A 111 -7.19 -0.33 -12.75
N ARG A 112 -6.30 0.55 -12.29
CA ARG A 112 -5.19 1.08 -13.12
C ARG A 112 -4.25 -0.04 -13.57
N ILE A 113 -3.89 -0.95 -12.65
CA ILE A 113 -3.07 -2.12 -12.98
C ILE A 113 -3.81 -3.03 -13.98
N ALA A 114 -5.10 -3.30 -13.74
CA ALA A 114 -5.93 -4.12 -14.61
C ALA A 114 -6.00 -3.54 -16.02
N GLU A 115 -6.12 -2.23 -16.16
CA GLU A 115 -6.14 -1.54 -17.45
C GLU A 115 -4.80 -1.69 -18.20
N GLY A 116 -3.68 -1.62 -17.49
CA GLY A 116 -2.37 -1.97 -18.06
C GLY A 116 -2.33 -3.41 -18.62
N ILE A 117 -2.88 -4.37 -17.87
CA ILE A 117 -2.93 -5.77 -18.31
C ILE A 117 -3.86 -5.93 -19.52
N ARG A 118 -5.02 -5.26 -19.53
CA ARG A 118 -5.93 -5.24 -20.69
C ARG A 118 -5.27 -4.60 -21.91
N THR A 119 -4.45 -3.57 -21.72
CA THR A 119 -3.66 -2.96 -22.79
C THR A 119 -2.65 -3.93 -23.38
N LEU A 120 -1.94 -4.70 -22.54
CA LEU A 120 -1.05 -5.77 -23.01
C LEU A 120 -1.81 -6.83 -23.82
N ARG A 121 -3.03 -7.22 -23.41
CA ARG A 121 -3.91 -8.14 -24.16
C ARG A 121 -4.30 -7.56 -25.51
N ALA A 122 -4.76 -6.31 -25.55
CA ALA A 122 -5.18 -5.63 -26.76
C ALA A 122 -4.04 -5.46 -27.77
N ARG A 123 -2.79 -5.41 -27.29
CA ARG A 123 -1.56 -5.38 -28.10
C ARG A 123 -0.99 -6.78 -28.41
N GLU A 124 -1.70 -7.84 -28.04
CA GLU A 124 -1.30 -9.24 -28.24
C GLU A 124 0.05 -9.60 -27.61
N LEU A 125 0.45 -8.85 -26.57
CA LEU A 125 1.68 -9.09 -25.81
C LEU A 125 1.50 -10.19 -24.75
N ILE A 126 0.26 -10.50 -24.38
CA ILE A 126 -0.15 -11.61 -23.51
C ILE A 126 -1.43 -12.25 -24.05
N PRO A 127 -1.75 -13.52 -23.72
CA PRO A 127 -2.93 -14.20 -24.24
C PRO A 127 -4.24 -13.58 -23.76
N ALA A 128 -5.28 -13.67 -24.58
CA ALA A 128 -6.62 -13.21 -24.23
C ALA A 128 -7.23 -13.95 -23.02
N SER A 129 -6.74 -15.14 -22.69
CA SER A 129 -7.14 -15.96 -21.54
C SER A 129 -6.63 -15.44 -20.20
N VAL A 130 -5.69 -14.49 -20.18
CA VAL A 130 -5.21 -13.87 -18.94
C VAL A 130 -6.32 -13.04 -18.30
N ASP A 131 -6.72 -13.43 -17.09
CA ASP A 131 -7.66 -12.69 -16.26
C ASP A 131 -7.00 -11.43 -15.68
N ALA A 132 -7.32 -10.26 -16.25
CA ALA A 132 -6.72 -9.00 -15.86
C ALA A 132 -7.03 -8.61 -14.42
N ASP A 133 -8.27 -8.79 -13.97
CA ASP A 133 -8.71 -8.36 -12.65
C ASP A 133 -8.07 -9.22 -11.56
N ARG A 134 -7.98 -10.54 -11.78
CA ARG A 134 -7.32 -11.47 -10.84
C ARG A 134 -5.82 -11.20 -10.74
N ASN A 135 -5.14 -10.96 -11.86
CA ASN A 135 -3.70 -10.69 -11.84
C ASN A 135 -3.40 -9.32 -11.23
N ALA A 136 -4.22 -8.30 -11.50
CA ALA A 136 -4.09 -6.99 -10.87
C ALA A 136 -4.30 -7.06 -9.34
N ALA A 137 -5.34 -7.78 -8.89
CA ALA A 137 -5.59 -7.99 -7.46
C ALA A 137 -4.42 -8.70 -6.77
N ALA A 138 -3.86 -9.75 -7.39
CA ALA A 138 -2.72 -10.48 -6.86
C ALA A 138 -1.46 -9.60 -6.78
N LEU A 139 -1.18 -8.81 -7.82
CA LEU A 139 -0.05 -7.90 -7.84
C LEU A 139 -0.19 -6.79 -6.79
N LEU A 140 -1.36 -6.18 -6.67
CA LEU A 140 -1.65 -5.18 -5.64
C LEU A 140 -1.45 -5.75 -4.23
N ALA A 141 -1.95 -6.96 -3.97
CA ALA A 141 -1.75 -7.64 -2.70
C ALA A 141 -0.26 -7.89 -2.41
N GLY A 142 0.51 -8.30 -3.43
CA GLY A 142 1.96 -8.49 -3.34
C GLY A 142 2.69 -7.19 -3.00
N ILE A 143 2.33 -6.08 -3.65
CA ILE A 143 2.89 -4.74 -3.36
C ILE A 143 2.62 -4.36 -1.91
N GLN A 144 1.37 -4.46 -1.44
CA GLN A 144 1.02 -4.08 -0.06
C GLN A 144 1.71 -4.96 0.98
N GLY A 145 1.84 -6.26 0.71
CA GLY A 145 2.61 -7.18 1.56
C GLY A 145 4.11 -6.82 1.60
N GLY A 146 4.69 -6.51 0.44
CA GLY A 146 6.08 -6.09 0.30
C GLY A 146 6.38 -4.79 1.05
N VAL A 147 5.51 -3.77 0.89
CA VAL A 147 5.60 -2.50 1.65
C VAL A 147 5.49 -2.76 3.15
N SER A 148 4.57 -3.62 3.59
CA SER A 148 4.40 -3.94 5.02
C SER A 148 5.66 -4.57 5.63
N ILE A 149 6.31 -5.49 4.92
CA ILE A 149 7.57 -6.12 5.35
C ILE A 149 8.72 -5.11 5.32
N MET A 150 8.79 -4.27 4.29
CA MET A 150 9.80 -3.21 4.19
C MET A 150 9.71 -2.25 5.38
N MET A 151 8.51 -1.81 5.77
CA MET A 151 8.29 -0.96 6.94
C MET A 151 8.74 -1.62 8.25
N SER A 152 8.74 -2.95 8.32
CA SER A 152 9.17 -3.71 9.50
C SER A 152 10.67 -4.00 9.52
N THR A 153 11.32 -4.05 8.35
CA THR A 153 12.70 -4.56 8.20
C THR A 153 13.69 -3.52 7.68
N GLY A 154 13.20 -2.40 7.14
CA GLY A 154 14.00 -1.41 6.42
C GLY A 154 14.49 -1.87 5.04
N SER A 155 14.06 -3.03 4.54
CA SER A 155 14.54 -3.59 3.27
C SER A 155 13.42 -3.72 2.23
N SER A 156 13.65 -3.16 1.04
CA SER A 156 12.74 -3.23 -0.11
C SER A 156 12.73 -4.57 -0.83
N ALA A 157 13.53 -5.55 -0.39
CA ALA A 157 13.73 -6.81 -1.11
C ALA A 157 12.42 -7.58 -1.38
N HIS A 158 11.49 -7.58 -0.43
CA HIS A 158 10.19 -8.26 -0.58
C HIS A 158 9.26 -7.53 -1.56
N LEU A 159 9.27 -6.19 -1.55
CA LEU A 159 8.52 -5.39 -2.52
C LEU A 159 9.03 -5.62 -3.94
N ARG A 160 10.36 -5.60 -4.09
CA ARG A 160 11.03 -5.88 -5.37
C ARG A 160 10.66 -7.25 -5.91
N ALA A 161 10.79 -8.29 -5.07
CA ALA A 161 10.44 -9.66 -5.44
C ALA A 161 8.97 -9.82 -5.84
N ALA A 162 8.04 -9.16 -5.14
CA ALA A 162 6.61 -9.25 -5.45
C ALA A 162 6.28 -8.61 -6.81
N LEU A 163 6.84 -7.44 -7.09
CA LEU A 163 6.69 -6.76 -8.39
C LEU A 163 7.29 -7.58 -9.53
N ASP A 164 8.53 -8.05 -9.36
CA ASP A 164 9.25 -8.83 -10.36
C ASP A 164 8.48 -10.13 -10.68
N THR A 165 8.03 -10.85 -9.65
CA THR A 165 7.25 -12.09 -9.81
C THR A 165 5.94 -11.85 -10.56
N GLY A 166 5.20 -10.78 -10.24
CA GLY A 166 3.94 -10.48 -10.91
C GLY A 166 4.12 -10.11 -12.38
N ILE A 167 5.17 -9.35 -12.71
CA ILE A 167 5.50 -8.99 -14.09
C ILE A 167 5.95 -10.23 -14.87
N ASP A 168 6.81 -11.06 -14.29
CA ASP A 168 7.31 -12.28 -14.93
C ASP A 168 6.19 -13.28 -15.17
N GLN A 169 5.22 -13.41 -14.24
CA GLN A 169 4.04 -14.25 -14.45
C GLN A 169 3.24 -13.83 -15.70
N LEU A 170 3.03 -12.53 -15.90
CA LEU A 170 2.35 -12.01 -17.10
C LEU A 170 3.18 -12.28 -18.37
N ARG A 171 4.50 -12.10 -18.31
CA ARG A 171 5.39 -12.39 -19.44
C ARG A 171 5.42 -13.88 -19.80
N HIS A 172 5.45 -14.76 -18.81
CA HIS A 172 5.46 -16.19 -19.03
C HIS A 172 4.14 -16.71 -19.58
N ALA A 173 3.01 -16.08 -19.23
CA ALA A 173 1.74 -16.36 -19.88
C ALA A 173 1.81 -16.12 -21.41
N ALA A 174 2.58 -15.11 -21.86
CA ALA A 174 2.82 -14.86 -23.29
C ALA A 174 3.66 -15.92 -24.00
N ALA A 175 4.49 -16.66 -23.25
CA ALA A 175 5.35 -17.71 -23.78
C ALA A 175 4.69 -19.11 -23.78
N GLY A 176 3.39 -19.19 -23.43
CA GLY A 176 2.62 -20.44 -23.38
C GLY A 176 2.53 -21.19 -24.73
N PRO A 177 2.16 -22.49 -24.69
CA PRO A 177 2.54 -23.51 -25.67
C PRO A 177 2.03 -23.33 -27.12
N ASP A 178 1.10 -22.41 -27.38
CA ASP A 178 0.50 -22.22 -28.72
C ASP A 178 1.48 -21.75 -29.81
N ARG A 179 2.67 -21.25 -29.45
CA ARG A 179 3.71 -20.92 -30.43
C ARG A 179 4.63 -22.10 -30.79
N ALA A 180 4.55 -23.23 -30.08
CA ALA A 180 5.42 -24.38 -30.30
C ALA A 180 4.88 -25.38 -31.35
N GLU A 181 3.61 -25.27 -31.77
CA GLU A 181 2.99 -26.17 -32.76
C GLU A 181 2.85 -25.57 -34.17
N ALA A 182 3.36 -24.36 -34.40
CA ALA A 182 3.28 -23.66 -35.70
C ALA A 182 4.63 -23.56 -36.46
N GLY A 183 5.59 -24.46 -36.18
CA GLY A 183 6.91 -24.51 -36.83
C GLY A 183 7.19 -25.82 -37.54
#